data_AF-A0A0N1F122-F1
#
_entry.id   AF-A0A0N1F122-F1
#
_cell.length_a   1.000
_cell.length_b   1.000
_cell.length_c   1.000
_cell.angle_alpha   90.00
_cell.angle_beta   90.00
_cell.angle_gamma   90.00
#
_symmetry.space_group_name_H-M   'P 1'
#
loop_
_entity.id
_entity.type
_entity.pdbx_description
1 polymer ?
#
loop_
_entity_poly.entity_id
_entity_poly.type
_entity_poly.pdbx_seq_one_letter_code
_entity_poly.pdbx_strand_id
1 'polypeptide(L)'
;MQFSIEDAPATLAIGQPVRVTAQNGAGVSGIIVPRDAVVRGGNGEALVWRHTDPERFEAKPVRTEPFDATRVVIRAGIATGDRIVVRGAEHLNQIR
;
A
#
# COMPACT_ATOMS: atom_id res chain seq x y z
N MET A 1 -6.54 -23.51 -9.44
CA MET A 1 -5.85 -23.40 -8.14
C MET A 1 -6.57 -24.31 -7.17
N GLN A 2 -5.92 -25.34 -6.65
CA GLN A 2 -6.49 -26.22 -5.63
C GLN A 2 -5.63 -26.14 -4.37
N PHE A 3 -6.25 -26.27 -3.20
CA PHE A 3 -5.58 -26.30 -1.91
C PHE A 3 -5.97 -27.58 -1.19
N SER A 4 -5.01 -28.22 -0.51
CA SER A 4 -5.23 -29.36 0.37
C SER A 4 -4.92 -28.95 1.81
N ILE A 5 -5.72 -29.45 2.76
CA ILE A 5 -5.43 -29.35 4.19
C ILE A 5 -4.80 -30.68 4.59
N GLU A 6 -3.50 -30.68 4.80
CA GLU A 6 -2.78 -31.82 5.38
C GLU A 6 -3.11 -31.90 6.88
N ASP A 7 -3.24 -33.13 7.40
CA ASP A 7 -3.57 -33.40 8.81
C ASP A 7 -4.81 -32.62 9.31
N ALA A 8 -5.91 -32.71 8.56
CA ALA A 8 -7.15 -32.02 8.89
C ALA A 8 -7.65 -32.38 10.31
N PRO A 9 -7.95 -31.39 11.17
CA PRO A 9 -8.44 -31.65 12.52
C PRO A 9 -9.82 -32.30 12.47
N ALA A 10 -10.11 -33.21 13.41
CA ALA A 10 -11.38 -33.94 13.48
C ALA A 10 -12.64 -33.03 13.58
N THR A 11 -12.45 -31.76 13.96
CA THR A 11 -13.50 -30.75 14.05
C THR A 11 -13.85 -30.10 12.71
N LEU A 12 -13.09 -30.36 11.64
CA LEU A 12 -13.34 -29.79 10.31
C LEU A 12 -14.37 -30.62 9.55
N ALA A 13 -15.52 -30.03 9.25
CA ALA A 13 -16.62 -30.71 8.55
C ALA A 13 -16.55 -30.50 7.03
N ILE A 14 -17.08 -31.48 6.28
CA ILE A 14 -17.27 -31.36 4.83
C ILE A 14 -18.25 -30.21 4.54
N GLY A 15 -17.90 -29.37 3.57
CA GLY A 15 -18.70 -28.19 3.19
C GLY A 15 -18.50 -26.97 4.08
N GLN A 16 -17.67 -27.06 5.13
CA GLN A 16 -17.31 -25.91 5.94
C GLN A 16 -16.45 -24.93 5.11
N PRO A 17 -16.84 -23.65 4.98
CA PRO A 17 -16.03 -22.67 4.27
C PRO A 17 -14.74 -22.40 5.06
N VAL A 18 -13.61 -22.42 4.35
CA VAL A 18 -12.29 -22.11 4.91
C VAL A 18 -11.69 -20.90 4.21
N ARG A 19 -10.86 -20.13 4.93
CA ARG A 19 -10.13 -18.99 4.39
C ARG A 19 -8.67 -19.35 4.18
N VAL A 20 -8.23 -19.34 2.93
CA VAL A 20 -6.82 -19.51 2.58
C VAL A 20 -6.15 -18.14 2.51
N THR A 21 -5.07 -17.96 3.26
CA THR A 21 -4.21 -16.77 3.17
C THR A 21 -2.84 -17.22 2.67
N ALA A 22 -2.42 -16.75 1.51
CA ALA A 22 -1.12 -17.06 0.92
C ALA A 22 -0.30 -15.78 0.75
N GLN A 23 0.98 -15.83 1.10
CA GLN A 23 1.92 -14.74 0.87
C GLN A 23 2.86 -15.16 -0.26
N ASN A 24 3.00 -14.31 -1.28
CA ASN A 24 3.97 -14.56 -2.35
C ASN A 24 5.36 -14.11 -1.86
N GLY A 25 6.33 -15.02 -1.82
CA GLY A 25 7.66 -14.79 -1.24
C GLY A 25 8.63 -14.01 -2.11
N ALA A 26 8.23 -13.56 -3.29
CA ALA A 26 9.10 -12.75 -4.15
C ALA A 26 9.38 -11.41 -3.49
N GLY A 27 10.65 -11.16 -3.15
CA GLY A 27 11.10 -9.87 -2.64
C GLY A 27 10.79 -8.76 -3.64
N VAL A 28 10.15 -7.69 -3.18
CA VAL A 28 9.84 -6.53 -4.02
C VAL A 28 10.82 -5.41 -3.72
N SER A 29 11.46 -4.89 -4.77
CA SER A 29 12.28 -3.68 -4.67
C SER A 29 11.41 -2.42 -4.82
N GLY A 30 11.60 -1.46 -3.91
CA GLY A 30 10.89 -0.18 -3.88
C GLY A 30 10.58 0.28 -2.45
N ILE A 31 9.87 1.40 -2.32
CA ILE A 31 9.46 1.96 -1.03
C ILE A 31 8.01 1.54 -0.76
N ILE A 32 7.77 0.78 0.30
CA ILE A 32 6.43 0.29 0.65
C ILE A 32 5.75 1.28 1.59
N VAL A 33 4.53 1.70 1.27
CA VAL A 33 3.73 2.62 2.08
C VAL A 33 2.28 2.13 2.22
N PRO A 34 1.54 2.57 3.27
CA PRO A 34 0.09 2.42 3.31
C PRO A 34 -0.57 3.07 2.09
N ARG A 35 -1.67 2.48 1.60
CA ARG A 35 -2.43 3.04 0.47
C ARG A 35 -2.87 4.49 0.71
N ASP A 36 -3.25 4.82 1.95
CA ASP A 36 -3.70 6.15 2.36
C ASP A 36 -2.63 7.25 2.25
N ALA A 37 -1.35 6.88 2.06
CA ALA A 37 -0.28 7.84 1.80
C ALA A 37 -0.31 8.39 0.36
N VAL A 38 -0.98 7.69 -0.55
CA VAL A 38 -1.05 8.01 -1.98
C VAL A 38 -2.42 8.59 -2.29
N VAL A 39 -2.44 9.84 -2.74
CA VAL A 39 -3.66 10.57 -3.12
C VAL A 39 -3.75 10.75 -4.63
N ARG A 40 -4.90 11.20 -5.13
CA ARG A 40 -5.10 11.52 -6.54
C ARG A 40 -5.04 13.03 -6.77
N GLY A 41 -4.14 13.46 -7.65
CA GLY A 41 -4.04 14.85 -8.10
C GLY A 41 -5.21 15.27 -8.99
N GLY A 42 -5.27 16.57 -9.32
CA GLY A 42 -6.37 17.13 -10.13
C GLY A 42 -6.49 16.56 -11.55
N ASN A 43 -5.42 15.99 -12.08
CA ASN A 43 -5.38 15.28 -13.37
C ASN A 43 -5.50 13.75 -13.22
N GLY A 44 -5.75 13.25 -12.00
CA GLY A 44 -5.82 11.82 -11.68
C GLY A 44 -4.48 11.12 -11.41
N GLU A 45 -3.36 11.84 -11.48
CA GLU A 45 -2.04 11.26 -11.19
C GLU A 45 -1.90 10.84 -9.72
N ALA A 46 -1.08 9.84 -9.45
CA ALA A 46 -0.80 9.41 -8.08
C ALA A 46 0.24 10.34 -7.45
N LEU A 47 -0.09 10.92 -6.30
CA LEU A 47 0.74 11.84 -5.57
C LEU A 47 1.02 11.33 -4.16
N VAL A 48 2.15 11.71 -3.59
CA VAL A 48 2.40 11.66 -2.14
C VAL A 48 2.79 13.04 -1.64
N TRP A 49 2.52 13.32 -0.37
CA TRP A 49 2.96 14.55 0.27
C TRP A 49 4.26 14.32 1.03
N ARG A 50 5.33 14.98 0.59
CA ARG A 50 6.64 14.98 1.24
C ARG A 50 6.72 16.14 2.22
N HIS A 51 6.99 15.85 3.48
CA HIS A 51 7.26 16.86 4.50
C HIS A 51 8.70 17.35 4.35
N THR A 52 8.85 18.62 3.96
CA THR A 52 10.16 19.22 3.64
C THR A 52 10.68 20.10 4.77
N ASP A 53 9.81 20.89 5.40
CA ASP A 53 10.09 21.78 6.52
C ASP A 53 8.86 21.79 7.46
N PRO A 54 8.96 22.32 8.69
CA PRO A 54 7.80 22.52 9.56
C PRO A 54 6.64 23.17 8.81
N GLU A 55 5.49 22.51 8.85
CA GLU A 55 4.25 22.95 8.18
C GLU A 55 4.33 23.10 6.66
N ARG A 56 5.42 22.62 6.02
CA ARG A 56 5.57 22.63 4.57
C ARG A 56 5.56 21.22 4.01
N PHE A 57 4.67 21.04 3.04
CA PHE A 57 4.49 19.78 2.34
C PHE A 57 4.54 20.02 0.83
N GLU A 58 5.31 19.21 0.14
CA GLU A 58 5.46 19.23 -1.31
C GLU A 58 4.73 18.03 -1.91
N ALA A 59 3.84 18.26 -2.88
CA ALA A 59 3.24 17.18 -3.65
C ALA A 59 4.26 16.58 -4.61
N LYS A 60 4.48 15.26 -4.53
CA LYS A 60 5.40 14.52 -5.41
C LYS A 60 4.62 13.50 -6.24
N PRO A 61 4.67 13.57 -7.58
CA PRO A 61 4.12 12.51 -8.42
C PRO A 61 4.92 11.23 -8.24
N VAL A 62 4.21 10.12 -8.12
CA VAL A 62 4.80 8.79 -7.88
C VAL A 62 4.23 7.75 -8.84
N ARG A 63 5.05 6.74 -9.14
CA ARG A 63 4.58 5.51 -9.80
C ARG A 63 4.39 4.43 -8.75
N THR A 64 3.18 3.87 -8.66
CA THR A 64 2.82 2.87 -7.66
C THR A 64 2.39 1.56 -8.28
N GLU A 65 2.60 0.47 -7.54
CA GLU A 65 2.03 -0.84 -7.86
C GLU A 65 1.41 -1.48 -6.60
N PRO A 66 0.34 -2.30 -6.76
CA PRO A 66 -0.23 -3.05 -5.65
C PRO A 66 0.82 -3.94 -4.99
N PHE A 67 0.89 -3.93 -3.65
CA PHE A 67 1.75 -4.84 -2.89
C PHE A 67 0.93 -5.89 -2.15
N ASP A 68 0.03 -5.42 -1.29
CA ASP A 68 -0.92 -6.27 -0.58
C ASP A 68 -2.28 -5.56 -0.46
N ALA A 69 -3.18 -6.13 0.34
CA ALA A 69 -4.52 -5.57 0.56
C ALA A 69 -4.51 -4.13 1.10
N THR A 70 -3.47 -3.75 1.84
CA THR A 70 -3.39 -2.50 2.62
C THR A 70 -2.29 -1.54 2.13
N ARG A 71 -1.30 -2.06 1.40
CA ARG A 71 -0.07 -1.36 1.03
C ARG A 71 0.18 -1.38 -0.47
N VAL A 72 0.99 -0.41 -0.90
CA VAL A 72 1.49 -0.27 -2.27
C VAL A 72 3.00 -0.11 -2.24
N VAL A 73 3.64 -0.45 -3.36
CA VAL A 73 5.06 -0.17 -3.59
C VAL A 73 5.19 1.07 -4.48
N ILE A 74 5.91 2.08 -4.01
CA ILE A 74 6.35 3.21 -4.82
C ILE A 74 7.63 2.82 -5.57
N ARG A 75 7.58 2.86 -6.90
CA ARG A 75 8.68 2.51 -7.80
C ARG A 75 9.51 3.71 -8.26
N ALA A 76 8.96 4.92 -8.18
CA ALA A 76 9.61 6.15 -8.62
C ALA A 76 8.92 7.37 -8.01
N GLY A 77 9.63 8.50 -7.97
CA GLY A 77 9.10 9.82 -7.58
C GLY A 77 9.54 10.31 -6.20
N ILE A 78 10.12 9.43 -5.38
CA ILE A 78 10.67 9.74 -4.05
C ILE A 78 11.97 8.98 -3.82
N ALA A 79 12.74 9.41 -2.82
CA ALA A 79 14.01 8.82 -2.42
C ALA A 79 13.95 8.24 -1.00
N THR A 80 14.88 7.32 -0.70
CA THR A 80 15.11 6.86 0.66
C THR A 80 15.46 8.04 1.56
N GLY A 81 14.83 8.12 2.74
CA GLY A 81 14.99 9.23 3.67
C GLY A 81 13.91 10.31 3.55
N ASP A 82 13.09 10.28 2.49
CA ASP A 82 11.95 11.18 2.37
C ASP A 82 10.92 10.92 3.48
N ARG A 83 10.48 12.00 4.13
CA ARG A 83 9.41 11.95 5.14
C ARG A 83 8.08 12.10 4.43
N ILE A 84 7.32 11.01 4.33
CA ILE A 84 6.03 10.98 3.62
C ILE A 84 4.88 11.01 4.61
N VAL A 85 3.85 11.80 4.30
CA VAL A 85 2.61 11.83 5.06
C VAL A 85 1.80 10.57 4.76
N VAL A 86 1.59 9.75 5.78
CA VAL A 86 0.84 8.47 5.68
C VAL A 86 -0.56 8.52 6.27
N ARG A 87 -0.91 9.62 6.95
CA ARG A 87 -2.25 9.88 7.50
C ARG A 87 -2.62 11.32 7.23
N GLY A 88 -3.84 11.54 6.75
CA GLY A 88 -4.33 12.88 6.42
C GLY A 88 -3.80 13.47 5.10
N ALA A 89 -3.16 12.65 4.25
CA ALA A 89 -2.69 13.08 2.94
C ALA A 89 -3.83 13.64 2.05
N GLU A 90 -5.03 13.05 2.15
CA GLU A 90 -6.22 13.56 1.43
C GLU A 90 -6.64 14.96 1.91
N HIS A 91 -6.47 15.31 3.18
CA HIS A 91 -6.77 16.67 3.67
C HIS A 91 -5.79 17.70 3.11
N LEU A 92 -4.50 17.36 3.01
CA LEU A 92 -3.52 18.22 2.35
C LEU A 92 -3.88 18.45 0.88
N ASN A 93 -4.41 17.42 0.22
CA ASN A 93 -4.83 17.48 -1.18
C ASN A 93 -6.06 18.36 -1.43
N GLN A 94 -6.85 18.67 -0.40
CA GLN A 94 -8.03 19.52 -0.50
C GLN A 94 -7.71 21.02 -0.37
N ILE A 95 -6.53 21.36 0.15
CA ILE A 95 -6.09 22.73 0.35
C ILE A 95 -5.36 23.17 -0.93
N ARG A 96 -5.78 24.29 -1.52
CA ARG A 96 -5.17 24.89 -2.71
C ARG A 96 -4.44 26.18 -2.40
#